data_AF-A0A519NSX1-F1
#
_entry.id   AF-A0A519NSX1-F1
#
_cell.length_a   1.000
_cell.length_b   1.000
_cell.length_c   1.000
_cell.angle_alpha   90.00
_cell.angle_beta   90.00
_cell.angle_gamma   90.00
#
_symmetry.space_group_name_H-M   'P 1'
#
loop_
_entity.id
_entity.type
_entity.pdbx_description
1 polymer ?
#
loop_
_entity_poly.entity_id
_entity_poly.type
_entity_poly.pdbx_seq_one_letter_code
_entity_poly.pdbx_strand_id
1 'polypeptide(L)'
;PNVDGEVLTAAFAAQARAVLRFYLEEVNALGAELSLSASLSRVSPDLSALAEASGDASPHRADEPYRRVLSHIYARLAATHPRLTGQPAPLAALFEAHPYEGPDAFRADLRIIEDSLLRHHGGIFADDRLSRLITAADIFGFHMATLDLRQNSDVHERVVADLLKVAGVCADYAALDEDARLTLLSAELASGRLLFNPYETYDDETLKERGILQAAAHALDLFGPQAIRTHIVSKTDAASDLLEVYLLLKEVGLYRPELPDACPIQAAALFETIDDLRASRPTMERLLKEPSALAVARARGVQEVMIGYSDSNKDGSYLTSTWELHRASRALLEVTEAVGVRLQLFHGAA
;
A
#
# COMPACT_ATOMS: atom_id res chain seq x y z
N PRO A 1 16.35 -6.69 -13.00
CA PRO A 1 17.57 -6.16 -12.35
C PRO A 1 17.57 -4.63 -12.13
N ASN A 2 16.94 -3.83 -12.99
CA ASN A 2 17.00 -2.36 -12.91
C ASN A 2 16.01 -1.72 -11.92
N VAL A 3 15.22 -2.52 -11.23
CA VAL A 3 14.27 -2.06 -10.20
C VAL A 3 14.88 -2.40 -8.85
N ASP A 4 15.14 -1.37 -8.05
CA ASP A 4 15.70 -1.45 -6.70
C ASP A 4 14.98 -0.47 -5.75
N GLY A 5 15.49 -0.31 -4.53
CA GLY A 5 14.90 0.58 -3.53
C GLY A 5 14.93 2.07 -3.91
N GLU A 6 15.92 2.51 -4.68
CA GLU A 6 15.99 3.90 -5.17
C GLU A 6 14.90 4.15 -6.21
N VAL A 7 14.71 3.20 -7.14
CA VAL A 7 13.64 3.27 -8.14
C VAL A 7 12.25 3.25 -7.48
N LEU A 8 12.05 2.41 -6.46
CA LEU A 8 10.80 2.37 -5.70
C LEU A 8 10.51 3.73 -5.03
N THR A 9 11.52 4.31 -4.38
CA THR A 9 11.41 5.63 -3.74
C THR A 9 11.09 6.72 -4.77
N ALA A 10 11.77 6.71 -5.92
CA ALA A 10 11.52 7.65 -7.00
C ALA A 10 10.12 7.51 -7.61
N ALA A 11 9.60 6.28 -7.72
CA ALA A 11 8.25 6.01 -8.21
C ALA A 11 7.18 6.61 -7.28
N PHE A 12 7.31 6.44 -5.95
CA PHE A 12 6.40 7.08 -5.00
C PHE A 12 6.50 8.61 -5.04
N ALA A 13 7.71 9.16 -5.09
CA ALA A 13 7.89 10.62 -5.19
C ALA A 13 7.26 11.20 -6.46
N ALA A 14 7.33 10.50 -7.59
CA ALA A 14 6.71 10.92 -8.85
C ALA A 14 5.18 10.89 -8.78
N GLN A 15 4.61 9.83 -8.20
CA GLN A 15 3.16 9.69 -7.97
C GLN A 15 2.63 10.75 -7.02
N ALA A 16 3.30 10.93 -5.88
CA ALA A 16 2.98 11.96 -4.89
C ALA A 16 2.99 13.36 -5.50
N ARG A 17 3.98 13.66 -6.35
CA ARG A 17 4.06 14.95 -7.06
C ARG A 17 2.86 15.16 -7.98
N ALA A 18 2.44 14.13 -8.72
CA ALA A 18 1.30 14.23 -9.62
C ALA A 18 0.00 14.53 -8.86
N VAL A 19 -0.28 13.77 -7.80
CA VAL A 19 -1.54 13.89 -7.03
C VAL A 19 -1.57 15.14 -6.15
N LEU A 20 -0.47 15.50 -5.49
CA LEU A 20 -0.41 16.71 -4.65
C LEU A 20 -0.48 17.99 -5.48
N ARG A 21 0.11 18.00 -6.69
CA ARG A 21 -0.06 19.12 -7.61
C ARG A 21 -1.54 19.30 -7.99
N PHE A 22 -2.22 18.21 -8.32
CA PHE A 22 -3.65 18.24 -8.61
C PHE A 22 -4.44 18.82 -7.41
N TYR A 23 -4.17 18.37 -6.18
CA TYR A 23 -4.86 18.91 -5.00
C TYR A 23 -4.55 20.40 -4.75
N LEU A 24 -3.31 20.83 -4.92
CA LEU A 24 -2.93 22.24 -4.79
C LEU A 24 -3.68 23.12 -5.81
N GLU A 25 -3.77 22.66 -7.06
CA GLU A 25 -4.50 23.36 -8.13
C GLU A 25 -6.01 23.44 -7.83
N GLU A 26 -6.62 22.34 -7.40
CA GLU A 26 -8.04 22.29 -7.06
C GLU A 26 -8.40 23.13 -5.83
N VAL A 27 -7.57 23.09 -4.77
CA VAL A 27 -7.77 23.93 -3.57
C VAL A 27 -7.65 25.41 -3.92
N ASN A 28 -6.68 25.78 -4.77
CA ASN A 28 -6.54 27.16 -5.23
C ASN A 28 -7.73 27.61 -6.09
N ALA A 29 -8.24 26.75 -6.98
CA ALA A 29 -9.43 27.03 -7.78
C ALA A 29 -10.68 27.20 -6.91
N LEU A 30 -10.88 26.32 -5.92
CA LEU A 30 -11.95 26.45 -4.91
C LEU A 30 -11.85 27.80 -4.17
N GLY A 31 -10.63 28.23 -3.83
CA GLY A 31 -10.39 29.52 -3.18
C GLY A 31 -10.89 30.70 -4.03
N ALA A 32 -10.73 30.63 -5.35
CA ALA A 32 -11.25 31.64 -6.26
C ALA A 32 -12.79 31.62 -6.35
N GLU A 33 -13.39 30.43 -6.33
CA GLU A 33 -14.84 30.21 -6.49
C GLU A 33 -15.64 30.53 -5.21
N LEU A 34 -15.12 30.19 -4.02
CA LEU A 34 -15.84 30.31 -2.74
C LEU A 34 -15.55 31.62 -1.98
N SER A 35 -15.88 32.76 -2.59
CA SER A 35 -15.72 34.11 -2.02
C SER A 35 -16.92 34.58 -1.16
N LEU A 36 -17.56 33.68 -0.42
CA LEU A 36 -18.76 34.01 0.36
C LEU A 36 -18.38 34.85 1.59
N SER A 37 -18.88 36.08 1.66
CA SER A 37 -18.72 36.96 2.82
C SER A 37 -19.57 36.47 4.01
N ALA A 38 -18.98 36.50 5.21
CA ALA A 38 -19.63 36.23 6.49
C ALA A 38 -20.77 37.22 6.80
N SER A 39 -20.80 38.38 6.13
CA SER A 39 -21.93 39.31 6.23
C SER A 39 -23.19 38.83 5.48
N LEU A 40 -23.01 37.93 4.50
CA LEU A 40 -24.06 37.42 3.61
C LEU A 40 -24.34 35.92 3.80
N SER A 41 -23.46 35.20 4.49
CA SER A 41 -23.57 33.75 4.71
C SER A 41 -23.34 33.37 6.17
N ARG A 42 -24.05 32.33 6.61
CA ARG A 42 -23.78 31.65 7.89
C ARG A 42 -22.80 30.51 7.65
N VAL A 43 -21.91 30.30 8.60
CA VAL A 43 -20.92 29.22 8.59
C VAL A 43 -21.04 28.36 9.83
N SER A 44 -20.57 27.12 9.75
CA SER A 44 -20.53 26.24 10.91
C SER A 44 -19.49 26.73 11.96
N PRO A 45 -19.65 26.34 13.24
CA PRO A 45 -18.65 26.62 14.27
C PRO A 45 -17.27 26.03 13.92
N ASP A 46 -17.23 24.82 13.35
CA ASP A 46 -15.98 24.14 12.98
C ASP A 46 -15.25 24.88 11.85
N LEU A 47 -15.98 25.35 10.82
CA LEU A 47 -15.39 26.17 9.76
C LEU A 47 -14.87 27.49 10.33
N SER A 48 -15.60 28.11 11.26
CA SER A 48 -15.19 29.37 11.90
C SER A 48 -13.88 29.17 12.69
N ALA A 49 -13.79 28.10 13.48
CA ALA A 49 -12.59 27.78 14.24
C ALA A 49 -11.39 27.52 13.33
N LEU A 50 -11.59 26.78 12.22
CA LEU A 50 -10.54 26.53 11.24
C LEU A 50 -10.10 27.81 10.51
N ALA A 51 -11.04 28.71 10.20
CA ALA A 51 -10.73 30.01 9.61
C ALA A 51 -9.94 30.89 10.59
N GLU A 52 -10.30 30.91 11.87
CA GLU A 52 -9.59 31.63 12.93
C GLU A 52 -8.18 31.10 13.17
N ALA A 53 -7.99 29.78 13.07
CA ALA A 53 -6.68 29.13 13.14
C ALA A 53 -5.82 29.32 11.88
N SER A 54 -6.38 29.85 10.78
CA SER A 54 -5.61 30.13 9.56
C SER A 54 -4.56 31.22 9.79
N GLY A 55 -3.42 31.11 9.10
CA GLY A 55 -2.42 32.17 9.04
C GLY A 55 -2.78 33.31 8.08
N ASP A 56 -4.00 33.32 7.52
CA ASP A 56 -4.42 34.36 6.57
C ASP A 56 -4.80 35.64 7.32
N ALA A 57 -3.86 36.58 7.37
CA ALA A 57 -4.03 37.89 7.98
C ALA A 57 -4.48 38.99 7.00
N SER A 58 -4.88 38.65 5.77
CA SER A 58 -5.25 39.66 4.77
C SER A 58 -6.53 40.39 5.18
N PRO A 59 -6.50 41.73 5.31
CA PRO A 59 -7.70 42.50 5.62
C PRO A 59 -8.82 42.35 4.58
N HIS A 60 -8.45 42.07 3.32
CA HIS A 60 -9.39 41.89 2.20
C HIS A 60 -10.13 40.56 2.22
N ARG A 61 -9.68 39.59 3.01
CA ARG A 61 -10.30 38.27 3.14
C ARG A 61 -10.79 37.98 4.56
N ALA A 62 -10.69 38.97 5.46
CA ALA A 62 -11.04 38.80 6.86
C ALA A 62 -12.49 38.33 7.04
N ASP A 63 -13.40 38.77 6.17
CA ASP A 63 -14.79 38.40 6.15
C ASP A 63 -15.11 37.24 5.19
N GLU A 64 -14.13 36.55 4.59
CA GLU A 64 -14.32 35.43 3.67
C GLU A 64 -13.86 34.09 4.30
N PRO A 65 -14.62 33.49 5.24
CA PRO A 65 -14.18 32.35 6.04
C PRO A 65 -13.80 31.11 5.22
N TYR A 66 -14.56 30.79 4.16
CA TYR A 66 -14.26 29.65 3.28
C TYR A 66 -12.91 29.83 2.57
N ARG A 67 -12.61 31.03 2.07
CA ARG A 67 -11.35 31.34 1.40
C ARG A 67 -10.16 31.32 2.37
N ARG A 68 -10.36 31.75 3.62
CA ARG A 68 -9.33 31.66 4.67
C ARG A 68 -9.00 30.21 5.00
N VAL A 69 -10.01 29.35 5.14
CA VAL A 69 -9.82 27.90 5.33
C VAL A 69 -9.10 27.29 4.13
N LEU A 70 -9.51 27.58 2.90
CA LEU A 70 -8.85 27.06 1.69
C LEU A 70 -7.39 27.52 1.58
N SER A 71 -7.08 28.76 1.96
CA SER A 71 -5.70 29.26 2.04
C SER A 71 -4.88 28.50 3.09
N HIS A 72 -5.50 28.13 4.22
CA HIS A 72 -4.87 27.29 5.24
C HIS A 72 -4.60 25.88 4.74
N ILE A 73 -5.60 25.23 4.13
CA ILE A 73 -5.47 23.90 3.52
C ILE A 73 -4.36 23.91 2.46
N TYR A 74 -4.30 24.94 1.61
CA TYR A 74 -3.26 25.12 0.63
C TYR A 74 -1.88 25.20 1.28
N ALA A 75 -1.72 26.01 2.33
CA ALA A 75 -0.46 26.15 3.05
C ALA A 75 0.01 24.82 3.65
N ARG A 76 -0.91 24.04 4.22
CA ARG A 76 -0.61 22.70 4.76
C ARG A 76 -0.20 21.73 3.64
N LEU A 77 -0.91 21.70 2.51
CA LEU A 77 -0.52 20.88 1.35
C LEU A 77 0.85 21.28 0.79
N ALA A 78 1.12 22.58 0.71
CA ALA A 78 2.40 23.10 0.23
C ALA A 78 3.57 22.71 1.16
N ALA A 79 3.33 22.64 2.47
CA ALA A 79 4.28 22.12 3.45
C ALA A 79 4.44 20.58 3.38
N THR A 80 3.37 19.85 3.05
CA THR A 80 3.42 18.39 2.83
C THR A 80 4.22 18.02 1.58
N HIS A 81 4.13 18.82 0.52
CA HIS A 81 4.74 18.53 -0.78
C HIS A 81 6.24 18.18 -0.72
N PRO A 82 7.14 18.98 -0.09
CA PRO A 82 8.55 18.62 0.01
C PRO A 82 8.83 17.39 0.86
N ARG A 83 8.00 17.10 1.89
CA ARG A 83 8.14 15.90 2.73
C ARG A 83 7.93 14.62 1.91
N LEU A 84 6.99 14.62 0.98
CA LEU A 84 6.62 13.41 0.21
C LEU A 84 7.28 13.32 -1.17
N THR A 85 7.72 14.44 -1.74
CA THR A 85 8.26 14.47 -3.13
C THR A 85 9.74 14.83 -3.21
N GLY A 86 10.34 15.31 -2.11
CA GLY A 86 11.69 15.87 -2.09
C GLY A 86 11.82 17.22 -2.81
N GLN A 87 10.70 17.85 -3.23
CA GLN A 87 10.70 19.09 -4.00
C GLN A 87 9.73 20.13 -3.41
N PRO A 88 10.00 21.43 -3.53
CA PRO A 88 9.06 22.46 -3.09
C PRO A 88 7.75 22.39 -3.88
N ALA A 89 6.67 22.90 -3.28
CA ALA A 89 5.40 23.04 -3.98
C ALA A 89 5.54 23.97 -5.22
N PRO A 90 4.76 23.77 -6.30
CA PRO A 90 4.86 24.58 -7.52
C PRO A 90 4.65 26.08 -7.30
N LEU A 91 3.81 26.44 -6.34
CA LEU A 91 3.58 27.82 -5.92
C LEU A 91 3.70 27.90 -4.39
N ALA A 92 4.35 28.95 -3.90
CA ALA A 92 4.54 29.17 -2.48
C ALA A 92 3.23 29.52 -1.79
N ALA A 93 3.05 29.00 -0.57
CA ALA A 93 1.94 29.39 0.29
C ALA A 93 2.08 30.84 0.75
N LEU A 94 0.95 31.47 1.07
CA LEU A 94 0.91 32.85 1.57
C LEU A 94 1.50 32.99 2.99
N PHE A 95 1.56 31.89 3.74
CA PHE A 95 2.08 31.80 5.10
C PHE A 95 2.54 30.37 5.39
N GLU A 96 3.34 30.21 6.43
CA GLU A 96 3.81 28.91 6.89
C GLU A 96 2.70 28.15 7.62
N ALA A 97 2.68 26.83 7.43
CA ALA A 97 1.77 25.92 8.12
C ALA A 97 2.45 24.58 8.37
N HIS A 98 1.95 23.81 9.34
CA HIS A 98 2.40 22.45 9.56
C HIS A 98 1.88 21.51 8.46
N PRO A 99 2.70 20.58 7.94
CA PRO A 99 2.26 19.61 6.94
C PRO A 99 1.13 18.73 7.47
N TYR A 100 0.34 18.18 6.57
CA TYR A 100 -0.57 17.08 6.91
C TYR A 100 0.22 15.84 7.31
N GLU A 101 -0.22 15.16 8.37
CA GLU A 101 0.33 13.85 8.75
C GLU A 101 -0.07 12.74 7.78
N GLY A 102 -1.17 12.93 7.04
CA GLY A 102 -1.65 11.98 6.06
C GLY A 102 -2.90 12.49 5.34
N PRO A 103 -3.39 11.74 4.35
CA PRO A 103 -4.53 12.15 3.53
C PRO A 103 -5.83 12.26 4.35
N ASP A 104 -5.98 11.50 5.44
CA ASP A 104 -7.16 11.54 6.31
C ASP A 104 -7.38 12.92 6.93
N ALA A 105 -6.30 13.56 7.39
CA ALA A 105 -6.37 14.91 7.96
C ALA A 105 -6.73 15.96 6.89
N PHE A 106 -6.22 15.79 5.66
CA PHE A 106 -6.62 16.65 4.53
C PHE A 106 -8.10 16.49 4.18
N ARG A 107 -8.60 15.25 4.14
CA ARG A 107 -10.03 14.98 3.90
C ARG A 107 -10.91 15.52 5.01
N ALA A 108 -10.48 15.45 6.27
CA ALA A 108 -11.22 16.01 7.38
C ALA A 108 -11.42 17.52 7.22
N ASP A 109 -10.38 18.26 6.85
CA ASP A 109 -10.47 19.71 6.60
C ASP A 109 -11.41 20.03 5.43
N LEU A 110 -11.38 19.23 4.33
CA LEU A 110 -12.32 19.40 3.21
C LEU A 110 -13.78 19.11 3.61
N ARG A 111 -14.04 18.08 4.42
CA ARG A 111 -15.38 17.74 4.90
C ARG A 111 -15.98 18.81 5.80
N ILE A 112 -15.16 19.53 6.57
CA ILE A 112 -15.63 20.70 7.34
C ILE A 112 -16.22 21.78 6.41
N ILE A 113 -15.59 22.00 5.25
CA ILE A 113 -16.08 22.92 4.22
C ILE A 113 -17.41 22.41 3.66
N GLU A 114 -17.46 21.15 3.24
CA GLU A 114 -18.64 20.52 2.64
C GLU A 114 -19.84 20.56 3.60
N ASP A 115 -19.65 20.16 4.85
CA ASP A 115 -20.70 20.17 5.88
C ASP A 115 -21.26 21.56 6.14
N SER A 116 -20.39 22.59 6.15
CA SER A 116 -20.83 23.98 6.32
C SER A 116 -21.63 24.46 5.10
N LEU A 117 -21.17 24.14 3.88
CA LEU A 117 -21.84 24.53 2.64
C LEU A 117 -23.22 23.86 2.53
N LEU A 118 -23.31 22.55 2.73
CA LEU A 118 -24.57 21.81 2.64
C LEU A 118 -25.58 22.28 3.68
N ARG A 119 -25.14 22.56 4.92
CA ARG A 119 -26.01 23.03 6.01
C ARG A 119 -26.63 24.40 5.74
N HIS A 120 -25.90 25.31 5.11
CA HIS A 120 -26.31 26.72 4.99
C HIS A 120 -26.74 27.13 3.59
N HIS A 121 -26.33 26.40 2.56
CA HIS A 121 -26.61 26.71 1.16
C HIS A 121 -27.32 25.57 0.40
N GLY A 122 -27.52 24.41 1.04
CA GLY A 122 -28.28 23.30 0.50
C GLY A 122 -27.58 22.52 -0.62
N GLY A 123 -28.35 21.70 -1.34
CA GLY A 123 -27.83 20.70 -2.29
C GLY A 123 -27.21 21.23 -3.58
N ILE A 124 -27.14 22.55 -3.81
CA ILE A 124 -26.41 23.12 -4.96
C ILE A 124 -24.92 22.73 -4.90
N PHE A 125 -24.38 22.53 -3.70
CA PHE A 125 -23.00 22.12 -3.45
C PHE A 125 -22.83 20.60 -3.24
N ALA A 126 -23.85 19.79 -3.54
CA ALA A 126 -23.77 18.34 -3.33
C ALA A 126 -22.98 17.59 -4.43
N ASP A 127 -22.85 18.18 -5.62
CA ASP A 127 -22.09 17.61 -6.75
C ASP A 127 -21.27 18.70 -7.46
N ASP A 128 -20.28 19.22 -6.74
CA ASP A 128 -19.48 20.37 -7.16
C ASP A 128 -17.98 20.02 -7.26
N ARG A 129 -17.12 21.04 -7.32
CA ARG A 129 -15.67 20.83 -7.34
C ARG A 129 -15.16 20.23 -6.03
N LEU A 130 -15.73 20.63 -4.89
CA LEU A 130 -15.31 20.15 -3.58
C LEU A 130 -15.62 18.66 -3.41
N SER A 131 -16.81 18.21 -3.78
CA SER A 131 -17.18 16.79 -3.69
C SER A 131 -16.28 15.90 -4.58
N ARG A 132 -15.91 16.38 -5.78
CA ARG A 132 -14.93 15.72 -6.65
C ARG A 132 -13.54 15.67 -6.06
N LEU A 133 -13.10 16.75 -5.40
CA LEU A 133 -11.81 16.79 -4.71
C LEU A 133 -11.77 15.84 -3.51
N ILE A 134 -12.83 15.80 -2.70
CA ILE A 134 -12.99 14.85 -1.58
C ILE A 134 -12.93 13.41 -2.11
N THR A 135 -13.68 13.11 -3.17
CA THR A 135 -13.68 11.80 -3.82
C THR A 135 -12.29 11.43 -4.34
N ALA A 136 -11.58 12.36 -4.97
CA ALA A 136 -10.21 12.14 -5.43
C ALA A 136 -9.25 11.88 -4.26
N ALA A 137 -9.41 12.57 -3.12
CA ALA A 137 -8.62 12.33 -1.92
C ALA A 137 -8.96 11.00 -1.23
N ASP A 138 -10.21 10.55 -1.30
CA ASP A 138 -10.65 9.24 -0.79
C ASP A 138 -10.07 8.09 -1.62
N ILE A 139 -10.03 8.23 -2.95
CA ILE A 139 -9.52 7.20 -3.87
C ILE A 139 -7.99 7.16 -3.91
N PHE A 140 -7.34 8.31 -4.11
CA PHE A 140 -5.92 8.36 -4.46
C PHE A 140 -4.99 8.61 -3.26
N GLY A 141 -5.52 9.16 -2.16
CA GLY A 141 -4.72 9.58 -1.01
C GLY A 141 -3.54 10.46 -1.42
N PHE A 142 -2.39 10.30 -0.74
CA PHE A 142 -1.14 10.99 -1.13
C PHE A 142 -0.18 10.13 -1.96
N HIS A 143 -0.52 8.86 -2.21
CA HIS A 143 0.31 7.92 -2.97
C HIS A 143 -0.13 7.75 -4.42
N MET A 144 -1.28 8.31 -4.82
CA MET A 144 -1.88 8.18 -6.15
C MET A 144 -2.35 6.76 -6.49
N ALA A 145 -1.44 5.81 -6.67
CA ALA A 145 -1.76 4.42 -6.93
C ALA A 145 -1.03 3.50 -5.94
N THR A 146 -1.72 2.46 -5.47
CA THR A 146 -1.07 1.38 -4.72
C THR A 146 -0.06 0.70 -5.62
N LEU A 147 1.16 0.50 -5.13
CA LEU A 147 2.18 -0.29 -5.81
C LEU A 147 2.18 -1.71 -5.28
N ASP A 148 2.19 -2.68 -6.19
CA ASP A 148 2.44 -4.08 -5.85
C ASP A 148 3.93 -4.39 -5.99
N LEU A 149 4.48 -5.10 -4.99
CA LEU A 149 5.80 -5.70 -5.12
C LEU A 149 5.65 -7.03 -5.87
N ARG A 150 6.59 -7.36 -6.75
CA ARG A 150 6.59 -8.65 -7.47
C ARG A 150 8.01 -9.16 -7.59
N GLN A 151 8.23 -10.41 -7.21
CA GLN A 151 9.53 -11.08 -7.33
C GLN A 151 9.37 -12.59 -7.53
N ASN A 152 10.38 -13.24 -8.09
CA ASN A 152 10.41 -14.69 -8.31
C ASN A 152 10.76 -15.44 -7.00
N SER A 153 10.06 -16.55 -6.72
CA SER A 153 10.30 -17.44 -5.57
C SER A 153 11.77 -17.86 -5.43
N ASP A 154 12.45 -18.19 -6.54
CA ASP A 154 13.86 -18.62 -6.53
C ASP A 154 14.78 -17.54 -5.92
N VAL A 155 14.43 -16.25 -6.06
CA VAL A 155 15.18 -15.13 -5.45
C VAL A 155 14.94 -15.12 -3.95
N HIS A 156 13.70 -15.29 -3.49
CA HIS A 156 13.39 -15.36 -2.07
C HIS A 156 14.13 -16.52 -1.40
N GLU A 157 14.12 -17.71 -2.03
CA GLU A 157 14.81 -18.90 -1.52
C GLU A 157 16.30 -18.63 -1.29
N ARG A 158 16.98 -18.01 -2.28
CA ARG A 158 18.42 -17.69 -2.17
C ARG A 158 18.71 -16.66 -1.08
N VAL A 159 17.91 -15.60 -1.00
CA VAL A 159 18.07 -14.55 0.02
C VAL A 159 17.83 -15.11 1.42
N VAL A 160 16.79 -15.93 1.59
CA VAL A 160 16.49 -16.61 2.86
C VAL A 160 17.60 -17.60 3.22
N ALA A 161 18.10 -18.38 2.26
CA ALA A 161 19.21 -19.30 2.48
C ALA A 161 20.48 -18.57 2.97
N ASP A 162 20.83 -17.45 2.36
CA ASP A 162 21.97 -16.63 2.75
C ASP A 162 21.81 -16.07 4.17
N LEU A 163 20.64 -15.48 4.48
CA LEU A 163 20.30 -14.99 5.82
C LEU A 163 20.41 -16.09 6.90
N LEU A 164 19.82 -17.26 6.65
CA LEU A 164 19.84 -18.39 7.58
C LEU A 164 21.24 -18.95 7.79
N LYS A 165 22.05 -18.99 6.74
CA LYS A 165 23.43 -19.47 6.78
C LYS A 165 24.31 -18.54 7.61
N VAL A 166 24.25 -17.23 7.35
CA VAL A 166 25.03 -16.22 8.09
C VAL A 166 24.58 -16.16 9.56
N ALA A 167 23.28 -16.27 9.84
CA ALA A 167 22.76 -16.33 11.20
C ALA A 167 23.09 -17.64 11.95
N GLY A 168 23.70 -18.63 11.28
CA GLY A 168 24.04 -19.93 11.85
C GLY A 168 22.84 -20.82 12.15
N VAL A 169 21.68 -20.57 11.52
CA VAL A 169 20.44 -21.33 11.72
C VAL A 169 20.37 -22.55 10.83
N CYS A 170 20.67 -22.39 9.53
CA CYS A 170 20.68 -23.48 8.56
C CYS A 170 21.79 -23.26 7.53
N ALA A 171 22.69 -24.23 7.38
CA ALA A 171 23.82 -24.09 6.47
C ALA A 171 23.44 -24.22 4.99
N ASP A 172 22.41 -25.02 4.68
CA ASP A 172 21.95 -25.30 3.32
C ASP A 172 20.42 -25.45 3.31
N TYR A 173 19.73 -24.30 3.26
CA TYR A 173 18.27 -24.23 3.23
C TYR A 173 17.69 -24.84 1.94
N ALA A 174 18.38 -24.67 0.81
CA ALA A 174 17.93 -25.18 -0.48
C ALA A 174 17.83 -26.71 -0.52
N ALA A 175 18.69 -27.41 0.23
CA ALA A 175 18.66 -28.86 0.36
C ALA A 175 17.50 -29.42 1.21
N LEU A 176 16.76 -28.56 1.93
CA LEU A 176 15.61 -28.99 2.73
C LEU A 176 14.42 -29.34 1.84
N ASP A 177 13.71 -30.40 2.23
CA ASP A 177 12.37 -30.66 1.68
C ASP A 177 11.34 -29.65 2.21
N GLU A 178 10.17 -29.63 1.58
CA GLU A 178 9.12 -28.65 1.88
C GLU A 178 8.63 -28.73 3.34
N ASP A 179 8.54 -29.92 3.93
CA ASP A 179 8.10 -30.07 5.33
C ASP A 179 9.13 -29.49 6.31
N ALA A 180 10.43 -29.69 6.04
CA ALA A 180 11.52 -29.10 6.80
C ALA A 180 11.59 -27.58 6.61
N ARG A 181 11.39 -27.07 5.38
CA ARG A 181 11.31 -25.63 5.09
C ARG A 181 10.19 -24.97 5.88
N LEU A 182 8.96 -25.49 5.80
CA LEU A 182 7.83 -24.95 6.57
C LEU A 182 8.07 -24.99 8.08
N THR A 183 8.61 -26.09 8.61
CA THR A 183 8.91 -26.20 10.05
C THR A 183 9.91 -25.13 10.49
N LEU A 184 10.97 -24.91 9.70
CA LEU A 184 11.99 -23.91 9.99
C LEU A 184 11.42 -22.49 9.88
N LEU A 185 10.74 -22.17 8.78
CA LEU A 185 10.16 -20.84 8.55
C LEU A 185 9.13 -20.48 9.62
N SER A 186 8.30 -21.45 10.02
CA SER A 186 7.31 -21.26 11.09
C SER A 186 7.97 -20.93 12.42
N ALA A 187 9.07 -21.61 12.76
CA ALA A 187 9.84 -21.32 13.97
C ALA A 187 10.47 -19.92 13.94
N GLU A 188 11.05 -19.52 12.80
CA GLU A 188 11.65 -18.19 12.65
C GLU A 188 10.59 -17.08 12.62
N LEU A 189 9.41 -17.31 12.03
CA LEU A 189 8.28 -16.37 12.04
C LEU A 189 7.61 -16.23 13.40
N ALA A 190 7.77 -17.21 14.30
CA ALA A 190 7.34 -17.11 15.69
C ALA A 190 8.38 -16.41 16.59
N SER A 191 9.63 -16.30 16.13
CA SER A 191 10.73 -15.68 16.87
C SER A 191 10.84 -14.18 16.60
N GLY A 192 10.97 -13.37 17.65
CA GLY A 192 11.22 -11.92 17.52
C GLY A 192 12.66 -11.56 17.12
N ARG A 193 13.58 -12.53 17.08
CA ARG A 193 14.98 -12.31 16.68
C ARG A 193 15.06 -12.14 15.16
N LEU A 194 15.75 -11.10 14.69
CA LEU A 194 16.09 -10.93 13.28
C LEU A 194 17.29 -11.81 12.87
N LEU A 195 17.30 -12.25 11.62
CA LEU A 195 18.42 -13.00 11.04
C LEU A 195 19.56 -12.08 10.58
N PHE A 196 19.21 -10.89 10.08
CA PHE A 196 20.18 -9.94 9.56
C PHE A 196 21.05 -9.33 10.67
N ASN A 197 22.36 -9.49 10.53
CA ASN A 197 23.38 -8.86 11.35
C ASN A 197 24.16 -7.82 10.51
N PRO A 198 24.13 -6.51 10.83
CA PRO A 198 24.82 -5.48 10.06
C PRO A 198 26.36 -5.55 10.12
N TYR A 199 26.93 -6.44 10.94
CA TYR A 199 28.37 -6.64 11.07
C TYR A 199 28.90 -7.86 10.28
N GLU A 200 28.03 -8.54 9.53
CA GLU A 200 28.38 -9.69 8.69
C GLU A 200 28.31 -9.33 7.19
N THR A 201 28.82 -10.24 6.37
CA THR A 201 28.80 -10.13 4.91
C THR A 201 27.70 -11.00 4.32
N TYR A 202 26.99 -10.48 3.33
CA TYR A 202 25.92 -11.15 2.59
C TYR A 202 26.18 -11.03 1.09
N ASP A 203 25.48 -11.84 0.31
CA ASP A 203 25.49 -11.72 -1.14
C ASP A 203 24.85 -10.40 -1.61
N ASP A 204 25.30 -9.89 -2.76
CA ASP A 204 24.78 -8.63 -3.34
C ASP A 204 23.26 -8.70 -3.60
N GLU A 205 22.74 -9.87 -3.96
CA GLU A 205 21.30 -10.11 -4.15
C GLU A 205 20.53 -9.94 -2.83
N THR A 206 21.05 -10.49 -1.72
CA THR A 206 20.48 -10.34 -0.38
C THR A 206 20.41 -8.88 0.06
N LEU A 207 21.51 -8.14 -0.09
CA LEU A 207 21.55 -6.72 0.27
C LEU A 207 20.59 -5.89 -0.58
N LYS A 208 20.48 -6.20 -1.87
CA LYS A 208 19.58 -5.52 -2.79
C LYS A 208 18.11 -5.76 -2.47
N GLU A 209 17.69 -7.02 -2.33
CA GLU A 209 16.28 -7.36 -2.06
C GLU A 209 15.86 -6.81 -0.69
N ARG A 210 16.74 -6.89 0.31
CA ARG A 210 16.53 -6.22 1.60
C ARG A 210 16.39 -4.70 1.44
N GLY A 211 17.22 -4.07 0.60
CA GLY A 211 17.13 -2.64 0.29
C GLY A 211 15.79 -2.23 -0.34
N ILE A 212 15.23 -3.06 -1.22
CA ILE A 212 13.88 -2.87 -1.79
C ILE A 212 12.83 -2.91 -0.68
N LEU A 213 12.88 -3.90 0.21
CA LEU A 213 11.93 -4.04 1.30
C LEU A 213 12.06 -2.93 2.36
N GLN A 214 13.27 -2.41 2.58
CA GLN A 214 13.48 -1.22 3.42
C GLN A 214 12.85 0.03 2.80
N ALA A 215 12.99 0.22 1.48
CA ALA A 215 12.32 1.29 0.77
C ALA A 215 10.79 1.15 0.82
N ALA A 216 10.27 -0.09 0.75
CA ALA A 216 8.85 -0.37 0.93
C ALA A 216 8.36 -0.01 2.35
N ALA A 217 9.13 -0.36 3.38
CA ALA A 217 8.81 0.01 4.76
C ALA A 217 8.78 1.54 4.95
N HIS A 218 9.77 2.24 4.41
CA HIS A 218 9.80 3.69 4.44
C HIS A 218 8.62 4.34 3.69
N ALA A 219 8.23 3.77 2.55
CA ALA A 219 7.06 4.24 1.81
C ALA A 219 5.77 4.05 2.60
N LEU A 220 5.58 2.91 3.28
CA LEU A 220 4.42 2.67 4.13
C LEU A 220 4.34 3.65 5.31
N ASP A 221 5.47 4.00 5.92
CA ASP A 221 5.53 5.01 6.98
C ASP A 221 5.15 6.42 6.48
N LEU A 222 5.55 6.77 5.25
CA LEU A 222 5.29 8.10 4.67
C LEU A 222 3.88 8.23 4.08
N PHE A 223 3.38 7.19 3.42
CA PHE A 223 2.17 7.24 2.60
C PHE A 223 1.00 6.47 3.18
N GLY A 224 1.22 5.70 4.24
CA GLY A 224 0.24 4.88 4.93
C GLY A 224 0.03 3.50 4.31
N PRO A 225 -0.81 2.66 4.94
CA PRO A 225 -0.92 1.23 4.65
C PRO A 225 -1.56 0.88 3.29
N GLN A 226 -2.08 1.87 2.55
CA GLN A 226 -2.62 1.66 1.21
C GLN A 226 -1.56 1.82 0.11
N ALA A 227 -0.36 2.32 0.44
CA ALA A 227 0.71 2.56 -0.54
C ALA A 227 1.23 1.26 -1.16
N ILE A 228 1.35 0.20 -0.35
CA ILE A 228 1.75 -1.15 -0.77
C ILE A 228 0.89 -2.13 0.02
N ARG A 229 0.26 -3.09 -0.67
CA ARG A 229 -0.62 -4.06 -0.02
C ARG A 229 -0.27 -5.51 -0.30
N THR A 230 0.37 -5.77 -1.43
CA THR A 230 0.63 -7.13 -1.90
C THR A 230 2.08 -7.28 -2.33
N HIS A 231 2.66 -8.43 -1.98
CA HIS A 231 3.91 -8.93 -2.55
C HIS A 231 3.60 -10.21 -3.34
N ILE A 232 3.65 -10.10 -4.66
CA ILE A 232 3.32 -11.14 -5.61
C ILE A 232 4.55 -12.04 -5.79
N VAL A 233 4.37 -13.33 -5.55
CA VAL A 233 5.43 -14.33 -5.71
C VAL A 233 5.22 -15.05 -7.04
N SER A 234 6.06 -14.74 -8.01
CA SER A 234 6.05 -15.42 -9.32
C SER A 234 6.68 -16.79 -9.21
N LYS A 235 6.25 -17.75 -10.06
CA LYS A 235 6.74 -19.13 -10.03
C LYS A 235 6.54 -19.79 -8.66
N THR A 236 5.38 -19.54 -8.04
CA THR A 236 5.03 -20.17 -6.76
C THR A 236 4.75 -21.65 -6.99
N ASP A 237 5.52 -22.54 -6.37
CA ASP A 237 5.30 -23.99 -6.44
C ASP A 237 5.00 -24.60 -5.06
N ALA A 238 5.38 -23.92 -3.98
CA ALA A 238 5.28 -24.42 -2.62
C ALA A 238 4.71 -23.38 -1.64
N ALA A 239 4.35 -23.81 -0.43
CA ALA A 239 3.87 -22.90 0.60
C ALA A 239 5.02 -22.14 1.27
N SER A 240 6.23 -22.72 1.28
CA SER A 240 7.46 -22.05 1.73
C SER A 240 7.69 -20.73 1.00
N ASP A 241 7.45 -20.66 -0.31
CA ASP A 241 7.71 -19.48 -1.15
C ASP A 241 7.02 -18.22 -0.63
N LEU A 242 5.83 -18.39 -0.04
CA LEU A 242 5.06 -17.29 0.54
C LEU A 242 5.46 -16.99 1.99
N LEU A 243 5.86 -18.01 2.75
CA LEU A 243 6.40 -17.81 4.10
C LEU A 243 7.76 -17.11 4.10
N GLU A 244 8.57 -17.37 3.08
CA GLU A 244 9.84 -16.67 2.84
C GLU A 244 9.62 -15.17 2.71
N VAL A 245 8.56 -14.73 2.00
CA VAL A 245 8.19 -13.31 1.94
C VAL A 245 7.92 -12.74 3.33
N TYR A 246 7.12 -13.42 4.16
CA TYR A 246 6.86 -12.94 5.52
C TYR A 246 8.13 -12.89 6.36
N LEU A 247 9.06 -13.83 6.18
CA LEU A 247 10.36 -13.81 6.85
C LEU A 247 11.17 -12.59 6.41
N LEU A 248 11.22 -12.30 5.11
CA LEU A 248 11.92 -11.12 4.58
C LEU A 248 11.26 -9.80 5.04
N LEU A 249 9.93 -9.75 5.12
CA LEU A 249 9.19 -8.60 5.66
C LEU A 249 9.49 -8.40 7.16
N LYS A 250 9.73 -9.47 7.92
CA LYS A 250 10.14 -9.40 9.32
C LYS A 250 11.51 -8.72 9.45
N GLU A 251 12.45 -9.03 8.56
CA GLU A 251 13.82 -8.45 8.58
C GLU A 251 13.86 -6.93 8.35
N VAL A 252 12.77 -6.34 7.85
CA VAL A 252 12.61 -4.89 7.69
C VAL A 252 11.55 -4.28 8.61
N GLY A 253 11.02 -5.06 9.55
CA GLY A 253 10.07 -4.60 10.57
C GLY A 253 8.61 -4.48 10.13
N LEU A 254 8.27 -4.97 8.93
CA LEU A 254 6.91 -4.96 8.37
C LEU A 254 6.06 -6.14 8.85
N TYR A 255 6.69 -7.28 9.15
CA TYR A 255 6.04 -8.38 9.86
C TYR A 255 6.56 -8.44 11.30
N ARG A 256 5.65 -8.64 12.26
CA ARG A 256 5.98 -8.75 13.69
C ARG A 256 5.28 -9.97 14.29
N PRO A 257 6.01 -10.94 14.88
CA PRO A 257 5.43 -12.16 15.43
C PRO A 257 4.35 -11.92 16.50
N GLU A 258 4.46 -10.83 17.26
CA GLU A 258 3.51 -10.45 18.31
C GLU A 258 2.21 -9.83 17.77
N LEU A 259 2.23 -9.31 16.53
CA LEU A 259 1.12 -8.63 15.87
C LEU A 259 1.10 -8.99 14.36
N PRO A 260 0.92 -10.27 14.00
CA PRO A 260 0.97 -10.70 12.61
C PRO A 260 -0.19 -10.11 11.78
N ASP A 261 -1.32 -9.82 12.42
CA ASP A 261 -2.48 -9.15 11.84
C ASP A 261 -2.22 -7.68 11.46
N ALA A 262 -1.19 -7.05 12.02
CA ALA A 262 -0.77 -5.70 11.67
C ALA A 262 0.17 -5.64 10.45
N CYS A 263 0.57 -6.78 9.88
CA CYS A 263 1.42 -6.81 8.70
C CYS A 263 0.69 -6.16 7.51
N PRO A 264 1.22 -5.06 6.93
CA PRO A 264 0.51 -4.31 5.90
C PRO A 264 0.52 -4.99 4.52
N ILE A 265 1.43 -5.95 4.31
CA ILE A 265 1.66 -6.61 3.03
C ILE A 265 1.28 -8.09 3.14
N GLN A 266 0.39 -8.54 2.24
CA GLN A 266 0.07 -9.96 2.08
C GLN A 266 0.92 -10.57 0.96
N ALA A 267 1.52 -11.73 1.22
CA ALA A 267 2.11 -12.54 0.16
C ALA A 267 0.99 -13.16 -0.70
N ALA A 268 1.03 -12.94 -2.01
CA ALA A 268 0.08 -13.49 -2.96
C ALA A 268 0.80 -14.41 -3.96
N ALA A 269 0.38 -15.66 -4.04
CA ALA A 269 0.88 -16.58 -5.05
C ALA A 269 0.47 -16.14 -6.45
N LEU A 270 1.37 -16.33 -7.40
CA LEU A 270 1.08 -16.26 -8.83
C LEU A 270 1.26 -17.65 -9.45
N PHE A 271 0.13 -18.23 -9.86
CA PHE A 271 0.09 -19.50 -10.59
C PHE A 271 -0.05 -19.21 -12.09
N GLU A 272 1.01 -19.49 -12.85
CA GLU A 272 1.14 -19.10 -14.28
C GLU A 272 1.04 -20.30 -15.22
N THR A 273 1.62 -21.45 -14.85
CA THR A 273 1.59 -22.67 -15.68
C THR A 273 0.41 -23.57 -15.35
N ILE A 274 0.13 -24.56 -16.22
CA ILE A 274 -0.92 -25.56 -15.95
C ILE A 274 -0.62 -26.38 -14.69
N ASP A 275 0.65 -26.71 -14.46
CA ASP A 275 1.04 -27.51 -13.31
C ASP A 275 0.97 -26.68 -12.02
N ASP A 276 1.32 -25.39 -12.08
CA ASP A 276 1.12 -24.44 -10.97
C ASP A 276 -0.37 -24.32 -10.62
N LEU A 277 -1.24 -24.19 -11.63
CA LEU A 277 -2.70 -24.12 -11.41
C LEU A 277 -3.24 -25.38 -10.74
N ARG A 278 -2.69 -26.56 -11.08
CA ARG A 278 -3.05 -27.83 -10.43
C ARG A 278 -2.51 -27.93 -9.01
N ALA A 279 -1.32 -27.36 -8.75
CA ALA A 279 -0.70 -27.30 -7.43
C ALA A 279 -1.31 -26.21 -6.53
N SER A 280 -2.05 -25.25 -7.10
CA SER A 280 -2.59 -24.11 -6.35
C SER A 280 -3.40 -24.48 -5.11
N ARG A 281 -4.25 -25.52 -5.21
CA ARG A 281 -5.06 -25.99 -4.08
C ARG A 281 -4.20 -26.51 -2.92
N PRO A 282 -3.37 -27.56 -3.09
CA PRO A 282 -2.56 -28.07 -1.98
C PRO A 282 -1.60 -27.01 -1.43
N THR A 283 -1.03 -26.14 -2.26
CA THR A 283 -0.14 -25.05 -1.80
C THR A 283 -0.88 -24.07 -0.89
N MET A 284 -2.06 -23.59 -1.29
CA MET A 284 -2.84 -22.65 -0.48
C MET A 284 -3.45 -23.32 0.77
N GLU A 285 -3.82 -24.61 0.71
CA GLU A 285 -4.27 -25.36 1.88
C GLU A 285 -3.19 -25.50 2.96
N ARG A 286 -1.92 -25.62 2.53
CA ARG A 286 -0.77 -25.65 3.45
C ARG A 286 -0.50 -24.26 4.02
N LEU A 287 -0.44 -23.24 3.16
CA LEU A 287 -0.22 -21.85 3.59
C LEU A 287 -1.23 -21.42 4.65
N LEU A 288 -2.54 -21.65 4.41
CA LEU A 288 -3.58 -21.15 5.31
C LEU A 288 -3.72 -21.96 6.62
N LYS A 289 -2.92 -23.01 6.81
CA LYS A 289 -2.73 -23.65 8.12
C LYS A 289 -1.69 -22.93 8.97
N GLU A 290 -0.84 -22.11 8.36
CA GLU A 290 0.22 -21.39 9.06
C GLU A 290 -0.36 -20.18 9.81
N PRO A 291 -0.12 -20.06 11.14
CA PRO A 291 -0.68 -18.98 11.93
C PRO A 291 -0.29 -17.59 11.41
N SER A 292 0.94 -17.43 10.93
CA SER A 292 1.48 -16.19 10.37
C SER A 292 0.66 -15.73 9.16
N ALA A 293 0.54 -16.58 8.13
CA ALA A 293 -0.18 -16.25 6.91
C ALA A 293 -1.69 -16.10 7.14
N LEU A 294 -2.29 -16.97 7.97
CA LEU A 294 -3.72 -16.92 8.26
C LEU A 294 -4.12 -15.65 9.01
N ALA A 295 -3.28 -15.16 9.93
CA ALA A 295 -3.54 -13.92 10.65
C ALA A 295 -3.58 -12.72 9.69
N VAL A 296 -2.60 -12.62 8.77
CA VAL A 296 -2.57 -11.57 7.73
C VAL A 296 -3.80 -11.65 6.83
N ALA A 297 -4.16 -12.83 6.36
CA ALA A 297 -5.33 -13.04 5.50
C ALA A 297 -6.66 -12.67 6.19
N ARG A 298 -6.81 -13.00 7.48
CA ARG A 298 -7.99 -12.62 8.27
C ARG A 298 -8.06 -11.11 8.52
N ALA A 299 -6.94 -10.47 8.84
CA ALA A 299 -6.86 -9.03 9.05
C ALA A 299 -7.23 -8.26 7.77
N ARG A 300 -6.75 -8.72 6.62
CA ARG A 300 -7.12 -8.16 5.30
C ARG A 300 -8.56 -8.50 4.91
N GLY A 301 -9.13 -9.57 5.46
CA GLY A 301 -10.46 -10.09 5.14
C GLY A 301 -10.56 -10.76 3.76
N VAL A 302 -9.43 -10.91 3.08
CA VAL A 302 -9.27 -11.61 1.79
C VAL A 302 -7.91 -12.31 1.74
N GLN A 303 -7.81 -13.41 1.00
CA GLN A 303 -6.56 -13.95 0.48
C GLN A 303 -6.51 -13.65 -1.00
N GLU A 304 -5.56 -12.82 -1.40
CA GLU A 304 -5.29 -12.53 -2.80
C GLU A 304 -4.47 -13.67 -3.43
N VAL A 305 -4.88 -14.10 -4.63
CA VAL A 305 -4.15 -15.05 -5.47
C VAL A 305 -4.17 -14.52 -6.90
N MET A 306 -3.00 -14.42 -7.50
CA MET A 306 -2.86 -14.00 -8.89
C MET A 306 -2.88 -15.22 -9.82
N ILE A 307 -3.61 -15.11 -10.93
CA ILE A 307 -3.69 -16.16 -11.96
C ILE A 307 -3.26 -15.59 -13.31
N GLY A 308 -2.33 -16.30 -13.97
CA GLY A 308 -1.78 -15.92 -15.27
C GLY A 308 -2.50 -16.60 -16.44
N TYR A 309 -2.91 -15.84 -17.45
CA TYR A 309 -3.56 -16.38 -18.66
C TYR A 309 -2.56 -16.64 -19.80
N SER A 310 -1.55 -15.78 -19.95
CA SER A 310 -0.61 -15.78 -21.09
C SER A 310 0.29 -17.02 -21.12
N ASP A 311 0.89 -17.35 -19.99
CA ASP A 311 1.86 -18.44 -19.92
C ASP A 311 1.18 -19.81 -19.90
N SER A 312 0.02 -19.93 -19.22
CA SER A 312 -0.84 -21.10 -19.36
C SER A 312 -1.26 -21.37 -20.81
N ASN A 313 -1.49 -20.34 -21.63
CA ASN A 313 -1.81 -20.49 -23.07
C ASN A 313 -0.59 -20.86 -23.92
N LYS A 314 0.64 -20.62 -23.44
CA LYS A 314 1.87 -21.07 -24.11
C LYS A 314 2.18 -22.52 -23.74
N ASP A 315 1.90 -22.92 -22.50
CA ASP A 315 2.13 -24.28 -22.00
C ASP A 315 1.09 -25.30 -22.49
N GLY A 316 -0.13 -24.86 -22.78
CA GLY A 316 -1.19 -25.72 -23.29
C GLY A 316 -2.04 -25.06 -24.37
N SER A 317 -3.10 -25.75 -24.79
CA SER A 317 -4.09 -25.14 -25.68
C SER A 317 -5.00 -24.18 -24.91
N TYR A 318 -5.49 -23.12 -25.56
CA TYR A 318 -6.42 -22.15 -24.98
C TYR A 318 -7.59 -22.78 -24.19
N LEU A 319 -8.14 -23.88 -24.69
CA LEU A 319 -9.23 -24.61 -24.02
C LEU A 319 -8.75 -25.24 -22.71
N THR A 320 -7.58 -25.89 -22.72
CA THR A 320 -6.98 -26.51 -21.53
C THR A 320 -6.69 -25.46 -20.47
N SER A 321 -6.07 -24.35 -20.87
CA SER A 321 -5.70 -23.24 -19.99
C SER A 321 -6.93 -22.62 -19.34
N THR A 322 -7.97 -22.33 -20.13
CA THR A 322 -9.25 -21.79 -19.62
C THR A 322 -9.94 -22.77 -18.65
N TRP A 323 -9.91 -24.06 -18.95
CA TRP A 323 -10.51 -25.09 -18.09
C TRP A 323 -9.76 -25.25 -16.76
N GLU A 324 -8.43 -25.27 -16.79
CA GLU A 324 -7.64 -25.39 -15.55
C GLU A 324 -7.73 -24.12 -14.71
N LEU A 325 -7.78 -22.93 -15.31
CA LEU A 325 -8.07 -21.68 -14.59
C LEU A 325 -9.43 -21.72 -13.89
N HIS A 326 -10.46 -22.24 -14.57
CA HIS A 326 -11.78 -22.41 -13.96
C HIS A 326 -11.74 -23.37 -12.76
N ARG A 327 -11.07 -24.52 -12.91
CA ARG A 327 -10.93 -25.51 -11.84
C ARG A 327 -10.14 -24.97 -10.65
N ALA A 328 -9.00 -24.33 -10.90
CA ALA A 328 -8.16 -23.71 -9.89
C ALA A 328 -8.93 -22.63 -9.12
N SER A 329 -9.64 -21.74 -9.83
CA SER A 329 -10.45 -20.69 -9.20
C SER A 329 -11.51 -21.24 -8.24
N ARG A 330 -12.20 -22.33 -8.62
CA ARG A 330 -13.19 -23.00 -7.75
C ARG A 330 -12.52 -23.67 -6.56
N ALA A 331 -11.41 -24.36 -6.77
CA ALA A 331 -10.67 -25.02 -5.70
C ALA A 331 -10.13 -24.01 -4.68
N LEU A 332 -9.56 -22.89 -5.14
CA LEU A 332 -9.09 -21.80 -4.28
C LEU A 332 -10.22 -21.17 -3.47
N LEU A 333 -11.42 -21.03 -4.06
CA LEU A 333 -12.58 -20.53 -3.33
C LEU A 333 -12.91 -21.45 -2.16
N GLU A 334 -13.02 -22.76 -2.39
CA GLU A 334 -13.29 -23.75 -1.34
C GLU A 334 -12.22 -23.72 -0.22
N VAL A 335 -10.95 -23.54 -0.58
CA VAL A 335 -9.83 -23.44 0.37
C VAL A 335 -9.95 -22.22 1.28
N THR A 336 -10.23 -21.04 0.71
CA THR A 336 -10.38 -19.81 1.49
C THR A 336 -11.65 -19.80 2.35
N GLU A 337 -12.77 -20.31 1.82
CA GLU A 337 -14.04 -20.45 2.56
C GLU A 337 -13.88 -21.36 3.79
N ALA A 338 -13.12 -22.45 3.67
CA ALA A 338 -12.88 -23.39 4.77
C ALA A 338 -12.21 -22.74 6.00
N VAL A 339 -11.48 -21.63 5.82
CA VAL A 339 -10.81 -20.90 6.92
C VAL A 339 -11.48 -19.56 7.27
N GLY A 340 -12.62 -19.26 6.65
CA GLY A 340 -13.41 -18.05 6.88
C GLY A 340 -12.83 -16.79 6.24
N VAL A 341 -12.07 -16.92 5.15
CA VAL A 341 -11.47 -15.81 4.40
C VAL A 341 -12.10 -15.75 3.00
N ARG A 342 -12.28 -14.56 2.44
CA ARG A 342 -12.77 -14.41 1.06
C ARG A 342 -11.62 -14.57 0.06
N LEU A 343 -11.86 -15.20 -1.07
CA LEU A 343 -10.91 -15.20 -2.19
C LEU A 343 -10.96 -13.87 -2.95
N GLN A 344 -9.79 -13.28 -3.23
CA GLN A 344 -9.65 -12.21 -4.22
C GLN A 344 -8.75 -12.71 -5.35
N LEU A 345 -9.30 -12.86 -6.55
CA LEU A 345 -8.52 -13.25 -7.73
C LEU A 345 -7.95 -12.00 -8.40
N PHE A 346 -6.63 -11.95 -8.52
CA PHE A 346 -5.94 -10.96 -9.33
C PHE A 346 -5.67 -11.54 -10.72
N HIS A 347 -6.36 -11.03 -11.72
CA HIS A 347 -6.20 -11.47 -13.11
C HIS A 347 -5.00 -10.77 -13.75
N GLY A 348 -3.93 -11.53 -14.01
CA GLY A 348 -2.78 -11.03 -14.78
C GLY A 348 -3.13 -10.77 -16.24
N ALA A 349 -2.34 -9.92 -16.90
CA ALA A 349 -2.50 -9.66 -18.32
C ALA A 349 -2.23 -10.91 -19.16
N ALA A 350 -3.04 -11.10 -20.20
CA ALA A 350 -2.89 -12.12 -21.24
C ALA A 350 -1.85 -11.74 -22.28
#